data_AF-A0A4R2L690-F1
#
_entry.id   AF-A0A4R2L690-F1
#
_cell.length_a   1.000
_cell.length_b   1.000
_cell.length_c   1.000
_cell.angle_alpha   90.00
_cell.angle_beta   90.00
_cell.angle_gamma   90.00
#
_symmetry.space_group_name_H-M   'P 1'
#
loop_
_entity.id
_entity.type
_entity.pdbx_description
1 polymer ?
#
loop_
_entity_poly.entity_id
_entity_poly.type
_entity_poly.pdbx_seq_one_letter_code
_entity_poly.pdbx_strand_id
1 'polypeptide(L)'
;MWGLLYPQPYLTLPEEEEPRFVGVWGQRHLQYLKEYRRTVYLDLLMSGRLSSYLADIEGQAQERFEGIVEQMKQAQGITEQLKADNA
;
A
#
# COMPACT_ATOMS: atom_id res chain seq x y z
N MET A 1 48.28 8.57 18.47
CA MET A 1 48.02 8.85 17.05
C MET A 1 46.83 8.00 16.62
N TRP A 2 45.62 8.41 17.03
CA TRP A 2 44.36 7.73 16.71
C TRP A 2 43.68 8.52 15.59
N GLY A 3 44.05 8.26 14.35
CA GLY A 3 43.65 9.12 13.25
C GLY A 3 43.59 8.43 11.92
N LEU A 4 43.05 7.21 11.83
CA LEU A 4 42.75 6.56 10.55
C LEU A 4 41.55 5.59 10.67
N LEU A 5 40.40 6.09 11.10
CA LEU A 5 39.13 5.48 10.71
C LEU A 5 38.22 6.55 10.12
N TYR A 6 38.63 7.03 8.95
CA TYR A 6 37.78 7.82 8.08
C TYR A 6 36.77 6.84 7.47
N PRO A 7 35.44 6.98 7.68
CA PRO A 7 34.49 6.13 7.00
C PRO A 7 34.56 6.44 5.50
N GLN A 8 34.71 5.41 4.67
CA GLN A 8 34.75 5.59 3.22
C GLN A 8 33.43 6.21 2.74
N PRO A 9 33.43 7.36 2.05
CA PRO A 9 32.20 8.06 1.64
C PRO A 9 31.54 7.43 0.41
N TYR A 10 31.80 6.15 0.12
CA TYR A 10 31.37 5.48 -1.11
C TYR A 10 30.36 4.35 -0.89
N LEU A 11 29.87 4.17 0.35
CA LEU A 11 28.60 3.48 0.57
C LEU A 11 27.55 4.54 0.92
N THR A 12 27.13 5.33 -0.07
CA THR A 12 25.76 5.81 -0.03
C THR A 12 24.93 4.54 -0.14
N LEU A 13 24.52 3.99 1.00
CA LEU A 13 23.42 3.05 1.05
C LEU A 13 22.33 3.67 0.18
N PRO A 14 21.80 2.96 -0.85
CA PRO A 14 20.61 3.46 -1.50
C PRO A 14 19.64 3.76 -0.37
N GLU A 15 19.16 5.01 -0.32
CA GLU A 15 18.21 5.49 0.66
C GLU A 15 17.22 4.35 0.92
N GLU A 16 17.34 3.70 2.09
CA GLU A 16 16.51 2.54 2.40
C GLU A 16 15.09 3.08 2.31
N GLU A 17 14.38 2.74 1.22
CA GLU A 17 13.00 3.20 1.03
C GLU A 17 12.29 2.87 2.34
N GLU A 18 11.83 3.91 3.05
CA GLU A 18 11.24 3.70 4.36
C GLU A 18 10.19 2.59 4.24
N PRO A 19 10.18 1.63 5.18
CA PRO A 19 9.30 0.48 5.08
C PRO A 19 7.85 0.97 4.96
N ARG A 20 7.30 0.86 3.73
CA ARG A 20 5.95 1.33 3.43
C ARG A 20 4.94 0.53 4.23
N PHE A 21 3.94 1.21 4.77
CA PHE A 21 2.94 0.60 5.64
C PHE A 21 2.10 -0.44 4.89
N VAL A 22 1.90 -1.61 5.50
CA VAL A 22 1.03 -2.67 4.99
C VAL A 22 -0.15 -2.86 5.95
N GLY A 23 -1.33 -2.43 5.50
CA GLY A 23 -2.57 -2.52 6.25
C GLY A 23 -3.34 -3.82 6.03
N VAL A 24 -4.65 -3.76 6.29
CA VAL A 24 -5.53 -4.93 6.28
C VAL A 24 -5.66 -5.53 4.88
N TRP A 25 -5.64 -4.69 3.83
CA TRP A 25 -5.79 -5.16 2.45
C TRP A 25 -4.54 -5.89 1.99
N GLY A 26 -3.36 -5.35 2.30
CA GLY A 26 -2.09 -6.02 2.06
C GLY A 26 -2.00 -7.37 2.81
N GLN A 27 -2.42 -7.43 4.07
CA GLN A 27 -2.42 -8.68 4.84
C GLN A 27 -3.38 -9.74 4.28
N ARG A 28 -4.59 -9.34 3.88
CA ARG A 28 -5.55 -10.25 3.22
C ARG A 28 -5.00 -10.79 1.91
N HIS A 29 -4.36 -9.93 1.12
CA HIS A 29 -3.75 -10.35 -0.13
C HIS A 29 -2.55 -11.28 0.10
N LEU A 30 -1.75 -11.04 1.13
CA LEU A 30 -0.69 -11.97 1.55
C LEU A 30 -1.25 -13.36 1.89
N GLN A 31 -2.37 -13.43 2.61
CA GLN A 31 -3.03 -14.71 2.90
C GLN A 31 -3.49 -15.40 1.62
N TYR A 32 -4.13 -14.66 0.70
CA TYR A 32 -4.52 -15.18 -0.61
C TYR A 32 -3.32 -15.73 -1.40
N LEU A 33 -2.19 -15.01 -1.41
CA LEU A 33 -0.98 -15.46 -2.10
C LEU A 33 -0.45 -16.77 -1.53
N LYS A 34 -0.46 -16.93 -0.19
CA LYS A 34 -0.02 -18.15 0.47
C LYS A 34 -0.94 -19.35 0.18
N GLU A 35 -2.24 -19.12 0.18
CA GLU A 35 -3.25 -20.18 0.02
C GLU A 35 -3.45 -20.60 -1.44
N TYR A 36 -3.43 -19.65 -2.38
CA TYR A 36 -3.87 -19.89 -3.76
C TYR A 36 -2.81 -19.57 -4.82
N ARG A 37 -1.79 -18.77 -4.52
CA ARG A 37 -0.77 -18.33 -5.50
C ARG A 37 0.66 -18.53 -4.97
N ARG A 38 0.94 -19.71 -4.42
CA ARG A 38 2.19 -20.01 -3.72
C ARG A 38 3.46 -19.73 -4.54
N THR A 39 3.46 -19.97 -5.85
CA THR A 39 4.60 -19.64 -6.73
C THR A 39 4.88 -18.14 -6.72
N VAL A 40 3.87 -17.30 -6.91
CA VAL A 40 4.00 -15.84 -6.89
C VAL A 40 4.47 -15.34 -5.53
N TYR A 41 3.96 -15.92 -4.44
CA TYR A 41 4.41 -15.62 -3.09
C TYR A 41 5.92 -15.87 -2.94
N LEU A 42 6.40 -17.05 -3.36
CA LEU A 42 7.80 -17.41 -3.28
C LEU A 42 8.66 -16.53 -4.18
N ASP A 43 8.22 -16.21 -5.40
CA ASP A 43 8.96 -15.32 -6.31
C ASP A 43 9.11 -13.90 -5.73
N LEU A 44 8.05 -13.36 -5.12
CA LEU A 44 8.09 -12.06 -4.44
C LEU A 44 8.98 -12.08 -3.19
N LEU A 45 8.93 -13.17 -2.43
CA LEU A 45 9.78 -13.36 -1.24
C LEU A 45 11.26 -13.45 -1.64
N MET A 46 11.59 -14.28 -2.62
CA MET A 46 12.96 -14.49 -3.11
C MET A 46 13.53 -13.27 -3.81
N SER A 47 12.69 -12.48 -4.48
CA SER A 47 13.11 -11.20 -5.09
C SER A 47 13.21 -10.04 -4.10
N GLY A 48 12.83 -10.23 -2.82
CA GLY A 48 12.82 -9.16 -1.82
C GLY A 48 11.73 -8.10 -2.04
N ARG A 49 10.84 -8.28 -3.01
CA ARG A 49 9.82 -7.29 -3.42
C ARG A 49 8.47 -7.50 -2.73
N LEU A 50 8.35 -8.48 -1.84
CA LEU A 50 7.08 -8.77 -1.18
C LEU A 50 6.54 -7.55 -0.40
N SER A 51 7.40 -6.84 0.33
CA SER A 51 6.98 -5.69 1.14
C SER A 51 6.40 -4.56 0.30
N SER A 52 7.14 -4.11 -0.73
CA SER A 52 6.69 -3.04 -1.63
C SER A 52 5.43 -3.44 -2.40
N TYR A 53 5.37 -4.68 -2.89
CA TYR A 53 4.18 -5.20 -3.57
C TYR A 53 2.93 -5.14 -2.68
N LEU A 54 3.03 -5.54 -1.40
CA LEU A 54 1.88 -5.48 -0.48
C LEU A 54 1.50 -4.04 -0.13
N ALA A 55 2.46 -3.13 -0.03
CA ALA A 55 2.19 -1.71 0.19
C ALA A 55 1.49 -1.07 -1.01
N ASP A 56 1.87 -1.43 -2.25
CA ASP A 56 1.19 -0.96 -3.45
C ASP A 56 -0.26 -1.47 -3.53
N ILE A 57 -0.51 -2.69 -3.07
CA ILE A 57 -1.87 -3.25 -2.96
C ILE A 57 -2.69 -2.49 -1.90
N GLU A 58 -2.08 -2.17 -0.76
CA GLU A 58 -2.71 -1.35 0.29
C GLU A 58 -3.12 0.03 -0.25
N GLY A 59 -2.19 0.72 -0.92
CA GLY A 59 -2.45 2.04 -1.51
C GLY A 59 -3.57 2.01 -2.55
N GLN A 60 -3.55 1.04 -3.46
CA GLN A 60 -4.62 0.87 -4.45
C GLN A 60 -5.98 0.56 -3.83
N ALA A 61 -6.01 -0.25 -2.77
CA ALA A 61 -7.25 -0.56 -2.06
C ALA A 61 -7.81 0.68 -1.36
N GLN A 62 -6.94 1.48 -0.74
CA GLN A 62 -7.30 2.72 -0.07
C GLN A 62 -7.85 3.76 -1.06
N GLU A 63 -7.16 3.99 -2.18
CA GLU A 63 -7.61 4.93 -3.23
C GLU A 63 -9.00 4.56 -3.77
N ARG A 64 -9.22 3.27 -4.06
CA ARG A 64 -10.52 2.78 -4.53
C ARG A 64 -11.61 2.94 -3.48
N PHE A 65 -11.29 2.69 -2.22
CA PHE A 65 -12.22 2.87 -1.11
C PHE A 65 -12.64 4.33 -0.98
N GLU A 66 -11.68 5.26 -0.99
CA GLU A 66 -11.95 6.70 -0.93
C GLU A 66 -12.81 7.16 -2.11
N GLY A 67 -12.53 6.70 -3.32
CA GLY A 67 -13.34 6.99 -4.51
C GLY A 67 -14.79 6.53 -4.38
N ILE A 68 -15.02 5.32 -3.86
CA ILE A 68 -16.38 4.80 -3.62
C ILE A 68 -17.09 5.62 -2.55
N VAL A 69 -16.42 5.93 -1.44
CA VAL A 69 -16.99 6.73 -0.35
C VAL A 69 -17.43 8.10 -0.85
N GLU A 70 -16.63 8.74 -1.70
CA GLU A 70 -16.97 10.06 -2.25
C GLU A 70 -18.16 9.99 -3.22
N GLN A 71 -18.21 8.98 -4.09
CA GLN A 71 -19.36 8.74 -4.96
C GLN A 71 -20.64 8.49 -4.15
N MET A 72 -20.55 7.73 -3.05
CA MET A 72 -21.68 7.46 -2.16
C MET A 72 -22.20 8.75 -1.49
N LYS A 73 -21.32 9.63 -1.03
CA LYS A 73 -21.72 10.93 -0.45
C LYS A 73 -22.47 11.79 -1.46
N GLN A 74 -21.97 11.87 -2.69
CA GLN A 74 -22.63 12.64 -3.77
C GLN A 74 -24.01 12.08 -4.08
N ALA A 75 -24.14 10.76 -4.24
CA ALA A 75 -25.42 10.11 -4.50
C ALA A 75 -26.43 10.35 -3.36
N GLN A 76 -25.97 10.32 -2.10
CA GLN A 76 -26.82 10.59 -0.95
C GLN A 76 -27.26 12.06 -0.88
N GLY A 77 -26.36 13.00 -1.19
CA GLY A 77 -26.70 14.44 -1.28
C GLY A 77 -27.75 14.74 -2.35
N ILE A 78 -27.63 14.13 -3.53
CA ILE A 78 -28.63 14.24 -4.60
C ILE A 78 -29.99 13.68 -4.14
N THR A 79 -29.97 12.56 -3.43
CA THR A 79 -31.20 11.92 -2.92
C THR A 79 -31.93 12.82 -1.92
N GLU A 80 -31.20 13.47 -1.01
CA GLU A 80 -31.80 14.40 -0.05
C GLU A 80 -32.34 15.68 -0.72
N GLN A 81 -31.64 16.21 -1.72
CA GLN A 81 -32.14 17.34 -2.53
C GLN A 81 -33.45 16.99 -3.25
N LEU A 82 -33.51 15.83 -3.92
CA LEU A 82 -34.71 15.38 -4.61
C LEU A 82 -35.91 15.16 -3.68
N LYS A 83 -35.67 14.79 -2.41
CA LYS A 83 -36.73 14.70 -1.40
C LYS A 83 -37.23 16.08 -0.98
N ALA A 84 -36.32 17.05 -0.83
CA ALA A 84 -36.67 18.42 -0.44
C ALA A 84 -37.45 19.15 -1.55
N ASP A 85 -37.08 18.96 -2.81
CA ASP A 85 -37.71 19.63 -3.96
C ASP A 85 -39.10 19.06 -4.30
N ASN A 86 -39.42 17.84 -3.86
CA ASN A 86 -40.71 17.18 -4.08
C ASN A 86 -41.69 17.30 -2.88
N ALA A 87 -41.32 18.05 -1.84
CA ALA A 87 -42.15 18.32 -0.65
C ALA A 87 -42.85 19.68 -0.76
#